data_AF-A0A6J6UH95-F1
#
_entry.id   AF-A0A6J6UH95-F1
#
_cell.length_a   1.000
_cell.length_b   1.000
_cell.length_c   1.000
_cell.angle_alpha   90.00
_cell.angle_beta   90.00
_cell.angle_gamma   90.00
#
_symmetry.space_group_name_H-M   'P 1'
#
loop_
_entity.id
_entity.type
_entity.pdbx_description
1 polymer ?
#
loop_
_entity_poly.entity_id
_entity_poly.type
_entity_poly.pdbx_seq_one_letter_code
_entity_poly.pdbx_strand_id
1 'polypeptide(L)'
;MAVRLDPSDEYMHELGPESNFNESMYINCFDPRQEIGGWFRMGNRANEGYAEMTVCLYLPNGRVGFMFARPKIENNNRLVGAGLTWTMVTPFEELRIDYVGRVVMLDDPMQMVEPRDAFKNNPYAEAEVHLTFTGQGRPSMFGGEPDKPHEAPGEEFAKGHYEQLVEARGTIRVGSEEWEMNGCGLRDHSWGPRYWQAPWYYRWLTANFGKDLGFMASRVAKKDAPGTRGGFVWDGGRIYACDHAEVSTEFVGNDSYHQKVTGLPRSTKHSKEWHFEGNVTTMIPLRNRRQDPDGNWLVTRISEGMTKWEMTGGEHDGRVGWGMSEYLDQIVDGQPVGKAE
;
A
#
# COMPACT_ATOMS: atom_id res chain seq x y z
N MET A 1 -0.88 11.35 21.05
CA MET A 1 -2.36 11.32 21.06
C MET A 1 -2.77 9.89 21.35
N ALA A 2 -3.80 9.66 22.14
CA ALA A 2 -4.31 8.29 22.33
C ALA A 2 -5.11 7.88 21.09
N VAL A 3 -5.02 6.59 20.75
CA VAL A 3 -5.74 5.97 19.62
C VAL A 3 -6.54 4.79 20.14
N ARG A 4 -7.73 4.61 19.59
CA ARG A 4 -8.62 3.48 19.83
C ARG A 4 -8.55 2.53 18.64
N LEU A 5 -8.45 1.24 18.91
CA LEU A 5 -8.52 0.20 17.88
C LEU A 5 -9.19 -1.02 18.48
N ASP A 6 -10.44 -1.22 18.07
CA ASP A 6 -11.35 -2.26 18.55
C ASP A 6 -11.55 -3.33 17.47
N PRO A 7 -11.82 -4.60 17.81
CA PRO A 7 -12.06 -5.66 16.81
C PRO A 7 -13.18 -5.36 15.80
N SER A 8 -14.11 -4.45 16.14
CA SER A 8 -15.12 -3.95 15.21
C SER A 8 -14.55 -3.19 14.03
N ASP A 9 -13.38 -2.56 14.20
CA ASP A 9 -12.73 -1.73 13.20
C ASP A 9 -12.13 -2.56 12.05
N GLU A 10 -12.05 -3.89 12.20
CA GLU A 10 -11.72 -4.81 11.09
C GLU A 10 -12.87 -4.92 10.07
N TYR A 11 -14.09 -4.61 10.50
CA TYR A 11 -15.27 -4.68 9.66
C TYR A 11 -15.60 -3.30 9.08
N MET A 12 -16.77 -3.21 8.45
CA MET A 12 -17.19 -2.01 7.75
C MET A 12 -17.72 -0.96 8.71
N HIS A 13 -17.39 0.30 8.43
CA HIS A 13 -17.85 1.43 9.23
C HIS A 13 -19.17 1.99 8.69
N GLU A 14 -19.97 2.57 9.59
CA GLU A 14 -21.19 3.28 9.21
C GLU A 14 -20.86 4.48 8.33
N LEU A 15 -21.70 4.70 7.31
CA LEU A 15 -21.56 5.83 6.41
C LEU A 15 -21.95 7.12 7.11
N GLY A 16 -21.00 8.06 7.16
CA GLY A 16 -21.27 9.45 7.53
C GLY A 16 -21.90 10.26 6.38
N PRO A 17 -22.24 11.53 6.62
CA PRO A 17 -22.82 12.42 5.60
C PRO A 17 -21.81 12.87 4.53
N GLU A 18 -20.51 12.59 4.70
CA GLU A 18 -19.45 13.06 3.82
C GLU A 18 -19.49 12.31 2.48
N SER A 19 -19.68 13.05 1.38
CA SER A 19 -19.75 12.45 0.04
C SER A 19 -18.49 11.66 -0.32
N ASN A 20 -17.33 12.11 0.14
CA ASN A 20 -16.03 11.54 -0.16
C ASN A 20 -15.58 10.41 0.79
N PHE A 21 -16.49 9.85 1.60
CA PHE A 21 -16.22 8.69 2.45
C PHE A 21 -15.56 7.56 1.64
N ASN A 22 -14.53 6.94 2.22
CA ASN A 22 -13.81 5.83 1.63
C ASN A 22 -13.53 4.77 2.71
N GLU A 23 -14.09 3.58 2.55
CA GLU A 23 -13.61 2.39 3.25
C GLU A 23 -12.56 1.72 2.39
N SER A 24 -11.29 1.79 2.79
CA SER A 24 -10.17 1.32 1.99
C SER A 24 -9.44 0.21 2.72
N MET A 25 -9.46 -0.98 2.14
CA MET A 25 -8.64 -2.10 2.56
C MET A 25 -7.57 -2.35 1.50
N TYR A 26 -6.31 -2.36 1.91
CA TYR A 26 -5.14 -2.66 1.09
C TYR A 26 -4.35 -3.79 1.75
N ILE A 27 -3.82 -4.71 0.95
CA ILE A 27 -2.89 -5.73 1.42
C ILE A 27 -1.86 -6.04 0.35
N ASN A 28 -0.61 -6.21 0.76
CA ASN A 28 0.46 -6.72 -0.09
C ASN A 28 1.04 -8.01 0.49
N CYS A 29 1.70 -8.80 -0.35
CA CYS A 29 2.56 -9.91 0.08
C CYS A 29 3.55 -10.32 -1.01
N PHE A 30 4.69 -10.87 -0.59
CA PHE A 30 5.78 -11.26 -1.46
C PHE A 30 6.40 -12.58 -1.00
N ASP A 31 6.61 -13.50 -1.95
CA ASP A 31 7.36 -14.73 -1.76
C ASP A 31 8.82 -14.50 -2.22
N PRO A 32 9.79 -14.54 -1.29
CA PRO A 32 11.19 -14.27 -1.61
C PRO A 32 11.88 -15.37 -2.42
N ARG A 33 11.33 -16.59 -2.47
CA ARG A 33 11.94 -17.73 -3.16
C ARG A 33 11.57 -17.77 -4.64
N GLN A 34 10.32 -17.41 -4.92
CA GLN A 34 9.79 -17.38 -6.28
C GLN A 34 9.84 -15.97 -6.89
N GLU A 35 10.16 -14.96 -6.08
CA GLU A 35 10.19 -13.54 -6.46
C GLU A 35 8.87 -13.09 -7.10
N ILE A 36 7.77 -13.60 -6.55
CA ILE A 36 6.41 -13.22 -6.91
C ILE A 36 5.77 -12.45 -5.77
N GLY A 37 4.73 -11.70 -6.08
CA GLY A 37 3.96 -11.02 -5.07
C GLY A 37 2.79 -10.29 -5.67
N GLY A 38 2.16 -9.46 -4.85
CA GLY A 38 1.10 -8.61 -5.33
C GLY A 38 0.51 -7.77 -4.23
N TRP A 39 -0.36 -6.86 -4.66
CA TRP A 39 -1.21 -6.11 -3.77
C TRP A 39 -2.63 -6.02 -4.31
N PHE A 40 -3.55 -5.92 -3.37
CA PHE A 40 -4.98 -5.97 -3.60
C PHE A 40 -5.60 -4.83 -2.81
N ARG A 41 -6.47 -4.09 -3.48
CA ARG A 41 -7.15 -2.96 -2.86
C ARG A 41 -8.63 -2.96 -3.22
N MET A 42 -9.46 -2.73 -2.21
CA MET A 42 -10.85 -2.32 -2.40
C MET A 42 -11.09 -1.02 -1.64
N GLY A 43 -11.62 -0.01 -2.33
CA GLY A 43 -12.03 1.28 -1.74
C GLY A 43 -13.51 1.53 -1.98
N ASN A 44 -14.37 1.26 -1.00
CA ASN A 44 -15.81 1.55 -1.12
C ASN A 44 -16.06 3.06 -0.97
N ARG A 45 -16.56 3.68 -2.03
CA ARG A 45 -17.04 5.07 -2.05
C ARG A 45 -18.55 5.06 -2.12
N ALA A 46 -19.18 4.46 -1.11
CA ALA A 46 -20.59 4.10 -1.15
C ALA A 46 -21.52 5.32 -1.30
N ASN A 47 -21.17 6.46 -0.69
CA ASN A 47 -21.90 7.72 -0.86
C ASN A 47 -21.84 8.27 -2.29
N GLU A 48 -20.87 7.83 -3.11
CA GLU A 48 -20.77 8.14 -4.55
C GLU A 48 -21.27 7.00 -5.45
N GLY A 49 -21.70 5.86 -4.87
CA GLY A 49 -22.33 4.74 -5.58
C GLY A 49 -21.36 3.80 -6.33
N TYR A 50 -20.06 3.81 -6.00
CA TYR A 50 -19.08 2.90 -6.61
C TYR A 50 -17.97 2.49 -5.62
N ALA A 51 -17.25 1.41 -5.94
CA ALA A 51 -15.98 1.07 -5.31
C ALA A 51 -14.83 1.24 -6.29
N GLU A 52 -13.61 1.33 -5.80
CA GLU A 52 -12.38 1.26 -6.59
C GLU A 52 -11.66 -0.05 -6.26
N MET A 53 -11.60 -0.96 -7.22
CA MET A 53 -10.91 -2.24 -7.10
C MET A 53 -9.59 -2.17 -7.86
N THR A 54 -8.51 -2.60 -7.23
CA THR A 54 -7.23 -2.81 -7.90
C THR A 54 -6.62 -4.15 -7.51
N VAL A 55 -6.07 -4.84 -8.51
CA VAL A 55 -5.19 -6.01 -8.35
C VAL A 55 -3.91 -5.76 -9.12
N CYS A 56 -2.78 -5.95 -8.47
CA CYS A 56 -1.47 -5.93 -9.10
C CYS A 56 -0.70 -7.16 -8.68
N LEU A 57 -0.22 -7.94 -9.64
CA LEU A 57 0.53 -9.17 -9.45
C LEU A 57 1.92 -8.96 -10.05
N TYR A 58 2.95 -9.00 -9.21
CA TYR A 58 4.34 -9.05 -9.65
C TYR A 58 4.68 -10.51 -9.95
N LEU A 59 5.07 -10.75 -11.19
CA LEU A 59 5.31 -12.08 -11.73
C LEU A 59 6.80 -12.24 -12.07
N PRO A 60 7.27 -13.48 -12.27
CA PRO A 60 8.67 -13.71 -12.60
C PRO A 60 9.11 -12.95 -13.86
N ASN A 61 10.40 -12.58 -13.88
CA ASN A 61 11.07 -11.81 -14.94
C ASN A 61 10.58 -10.36 -15.08
N GLY A 62 10.02 -9.77 -14.02
CA GLY A 62 9.62 -8.36 -14.00
C GLY A 62 8.30 -8.04 -14.72
N ARG A 63 7.56 -9.07 -15.12
CA ARG A 63 6.22 -8.92 -15.70
C ARG A 63 5.23 -8.52 -14.61
N VAL A 64 4.19 -7.76 -14.98
CA VAL A 64 3.09 -7.40 -14.08
C VAL A 64 1.75 -7.78 -14.69
N GLY A 65 0.91 -8.46 -13.91
CA GLY A 65 -0.52 -8.57 -14.17
C GLY A 65 -1.25 -7.46 -13.42
N PHE A 66 -1.97 -6.58 -14.11
CA PHE A 66 -2.66 -5.45 -13.48
C PHE A 66 -4.15 -5.41 -13.83
N MET A 67 -5.00 -5.00 -12.89
CA MET A 67 -6.39 -4.68 -13.18
C MET A 67 -6.90 -3.57 -12.27
N PHE A 68 -7.67 -2.65 -12.84
CA PHE A 68 -8.41 -1.62 -12.13
C PHE A 68 -9.86 -1.60 -12.59
N ALA A 69 -10.80 -1.51 -11.66
CA ALA A 69 -12.22 -1.36 -11.99
C ALA A 69 -12.95 -0.43 -11.02
N ARG A 70 -14.07 0.13 -11.49
CA ARG A 70 -15.01 0.91 -10.68
C ARG A 70 -16.38 0.22 -10.63
N PRO A 71 -16.53 -0.91 -9.93
CA PRO A 71 -17.82 -1.57 -9.80
C PRO A 71 -18.82 -0.66 -9.07
N LYS A 72 -20.10 -0.71 -9.48
CA LYS A 72 -21.18 -0.02 -8.77
C LYS A 72 -21.48 -0.73 -7.45
N ILE A 73 -21.72 0.04 -6.41
CA ILE A 73 -22.16 -0.45 -5.09
C ILE A 73 -23.28 0.44 -4.56
N GLU A 74 -24.12 -0.11 -3.69
CA GLU A 74 -25.26 0.62 -3.10
C GLU A 74 -25.08 0.91 -1.60
N ASN A 75 -24.09 0.28 -0.96
CA ASN A 75 -23.87 0.33 0.49
C ASN A 75 -22.41 0.00 0.82
N ASN A 76 -22.05 0.11 2.11
CA ASN A 76 -20.73 -0.22 2.64
C ASN A 76 -20.72 -1.56 3.40
N ASN A 77 -21.58 -2.53 3.09
CA ASN A 77 -21.73 -3.70 3.97
C ASN A 77 -20.64 -4.76 3.79
N ARG A 78 -19.91 -4.75 2.66
CA ARG A 78 -18.87 -5.73 2.31
C ARG A 78 -17.84 -5.13 1.36
N LEU A 79 -16.64 -5.73 1.32
CA LEU A 79 -15.58 -5.43 0.36
C LEU A 79 -15.59 -6.48 -0.78
N VAL A 80 -16.54 -6.34 -1.69
CA VAL A 80 -16.73 -7.25 -2.84
C VAL A 80 -16.98 -6.45 -4.11
N GLY A 81 -16.22 -6.72 -5.16
CA GLY A 81 -16.41 -6.03 -6.43
C GLY A 81 -15.41 -6.45 -7.51
N ALA A 82 -15.89 -6.49 -8.76
CA ALA A 82 -15.07 -6.73 -9.95
C ALA A 82 -14.14 -7.97 -9.85
N GLY A 83 -14.63 -9.04 -9.23
CA GLY A 83 -13.91 -10.31 -9.06
C GLY A 83 -13.15 -10.44 -7.75
N LEU A 84 -12.87 -9.33 -7.02
CA LEU A 84 -12.19 -9.35 -5.74
C LEU A 84 -13.19 -9.44 -4.58
N THR A 85 -13.00 -10.41 -3.70
CA THR A 85 -13.76 -10.62 -2.46
C THR A 85 -12.81 -10.64 -1.28
N TRP A 86 -13.15 -9.89 -0.24
CA TRP A 86 -12.46 -9.97 1.04
C TRP A 86 -13.35 -10.66 2.07
N THR A 87 -12.76 -11.59 2.83
CA THR A 87 -13.44 -12.31 3.91
C THR A 87 -12.66 -12.10 5.21
N MET A 88 -13.24 -11.33 6.14
CA MET A 88 -12.71 -11.23 7.50
C MET A 88 -13.10 -12.48 8.28
N VAL A 89 -12.12 -13.28 8.70
CA VAL A 89 -12.38 -14.56 9.37
C VAL A 89 -12.33 -14.38 10.88
N THR A 90 -11.23 -13.85 11.40
CA THR A 90 -11.05 -13.51 12.82
C THR A 90 -10.35 -12.16 12.90
N PRO A 91 -10.96 -11.13 13.50
CA PRO A 91 -10.37 -9.80 13.57
C PRO A 91 -8.94 -9.84 14.10
N PHE A 92 -8.05 -9.11 13.42
CA PHE A 92 -6.64 -8.97 13.73
C PHE A 92 -5.78 -10.23 13.58
N GLU A 93 -6.38 -11.36 13.21
CA GLU A 93 -5.73 -12.67 13.18
C GLU A 93 -5.81 -13.34 11.82
N GLU A 94 -6.98 -13.40 11.18
CA GLU A 94 -7.12 -14.07 9.88
C GLU A 94 -8.10 -13.32 8.96
N LEU A 95 -7.65 -13.09 7.72
CA LEU A 95 -8.51 -12.70 6.61
C LEU A 95 -8.14 -13.49 5.35
N ARG A 96 -9.03 -13.45 4.36
CA ARG A 96 -8.81 -14.07 3.05
C ARG A 96 -9.17 -13.11 1.94
N ILE A 97 -8.48 -13.26 0.82
CA ILE A 97 -8.91 -12.67 -0.44
C ILE A 97 -9.10 -13.78 -1.48
N ASP A 98 -10.14 -13.59 -2.28
CA ASP A 98 -10.40 -14.37 -3.48
C ASP A 98 -10.54 -13.39 -4.65
N TYR A 99 -9.74 -13.59 -5.69
CA TYR A 99 -9.87 -12.85 -6.94
C TYR A 99 -10.05 -13.82 -8.10
N VAL A 100 -11.14 -13.67 -8.84
CA VAL A 100 -11.35 -14.36 -10.11
C VAL A 100 -11.71 -13.31 -11.16
N GLY A 101 -10.83 -13.12 -12.13
CA GLY A 101 -11.00 -12.08 -13.13
C GLY A 101 -9.93 -12.09 -14.20
N ARG A 102 -9.78 -10.96 -14.88
CA ARG A 102 -8.79 -10.78 -15.94
C ARG A 102 -7.79 -9.72 -15.52
N VAL A 103 -6.53 -9.91 -15.87
CA VAL A 103 -5.47 -8.91 -15.73
C VAL A 103 -4.92 -8.54 -17.10
N VAL A 104 -4.57 -7.26 -17.30
CA VAL A 104 -3.71 -6.89 -18.43
C VAL A 104 -2.29 -7.33 -18.10
N MET A 105 -1.64 -7.98 -19.06
CA MET A 105 -0.28 -8.52 -18.91
C MET A 105 0.72 -7.53 -19.48
N LEU A 106 1.62 -7.06 -18.63
CA LEU A 106 2.63 -6.07 -18.97
C LEU A 106 4.02 -6.72 -18.89
N ASP A 107 4.64 -6.95 -20.04
CA ASP A 107 6.07 -7.32 -20.10
C ASP A 107 6.97 -6.13 -19.76
N ASP A 108 6.50 -4.92 -20.04
CA ASP A 108 7.08 -3.67 -19.57
C ASP A 108 6.02 -2.90 -18.75
N PRO A 109 6.05 -3.01 -17.41
CA PRO A 109 5.10 -2.33 -16.55
C PRO A 109 5.16 -0.80 -16.64
N MET A 110 6.27 -0.22 -17.14
CA MET A 110 6.40 1.23 -17.31
C MET A 110 5.41 1.81 -18.32
N GLN A 111 4.82 0.99 -19.19
CA GLN A 111 3.74 1.41 -20.09
C GLN A 111 2.53 2.00 -19.34
N MET A 112 2.36 1.67 -18.06
CA MET A 112 1.27 2.20 -17.23
C MET A 112 1.37 3.70 -16.90
N VAL A 113 2.45 4.39 -17.30
CA VAL A 113 2.45 5.87 -17.36
C VAL A 113 1.29 6.38 -18.21
N GLU A 114 0.99 5.68 -19.31
CA GLU A 114 -0.17 5.90 -20.16
C GLU A 114 -1.16 4.73 -20.10
N PRO A 115 -1.98 4.64 -19.04
CA PRO A 115 -2.82 3.47 -18.79
C PRO A 115 -3.80 3.18 -19.93
N ARG A 116 -4.31 4.22 -20.63
CA ARG A 116 -5.22 3.99 -21.76
C ARG A 116 -4.58 3.16 -22.87
N ASP A 117 -3.31 3.43 -23.16
CA ASP A 117 -2.56 2.70 -24.18
C ASP A 117 -2.11 1.33 -23.66
N ALA A 118 -1.68 1.27 -22.39
CA ALA A 118 -1.31 0.00 -21.74
C ALA A 118 -2.46 -1.02 -21.77
N PHE A 119 -3.67 -0.63 -21.31
CA PHE A 119 -4.85 -1.50 -21.33
C PHE A 119 -5.34 -1.85 -22.74
N LYS A 120 -5.05 -1.02 -23.75
CA LYS A 120 -5.51 -1.23 -25.13
C LYS A 120 -4.57 -2.14 -25.92
N ASN A 121 -3.26 -1.97 -25.73
CA ASN A 121 -2.25 -2.54 -26.62
C ASN A 121 -1.56 -3.79 -26.04
N ASN A 122 -1.88 -4.19 -24.81
CA ASN A 122 -1.34 -5.39 -24.19
C ASN A 122 -2.38 -6.51 -24.09
N PRO A 123 -1.95 -7.79 -24.08
CA PRO A 123 -2.85 -8.92 -23.94
C PRO A 123 -3.42 -9.02 -22.52
N TYR A 124 -4.53 -9.76 -22.40
CA TYR A 124 -5.14 -10.09 -21.11
C TYR A 124 -4.98 -11.58 -20.84
N ALA A 125 -4.88 -11.93 -19.57
CA ALA A 125 -4.94 -13.30 -19.08
C ALA A 125 -6.02 -13.44 -18.01
N GLU A 126 -6.66 -14.60 -17.94
CA GLU A 126 -7.47 -14.98 -16.78
C GLU A 126 -6.55 -15.14 -15.57
N ALA A 127 -6.98 -14.64 -14.42
CA ALA A 127 -6.26 -14.71 -13.17
C ALA A 127 -7.18 -15.19 -12.04
N GLU A 128 -6.64 -16.07 -11.21
CA GLU A 128 -7.30 -16.64 -10.04
C GLU A 128 -6.33 -16.57 -8.86
N VAL A 129 -6.72 -15.91 -7.79
CA VAL A 129 -5.89 -15.73 -6.59
C VAL A 129 -6.72 -16.11 -5.37
N HIS A 130 -6.16 -17.00 -4.55
CA HIS A 130 -6.76 -17.43 -3.30
C HIS A 130 -5.70 -17.36 -2.22
N LEU A 131 -5.74 -16.32 -1.39
CA LEU A 131 -4.74 -16.11 -0.35
C LEU A 131 -5.40 -15.97 1.02
N THR A 132 -4.85 -16.70 1.98
CA THR A 132 -5.13 -16.51 3.41
C THR A 132 -3.99 -15.71 4.01
N PHE A 133 -4.36 -14.70 4.79
CA PHE A 133 -3.42 -13.85 5.51
C PHE A 133 -3.60 -14.04 7.01
N THR A 134 -2.48 -14.20 7.71
CA THR A 134 -2.46 -14.39 9.17
C THR A 134 -1.66 -13.28 9.84
N GLY A 135 -2.29 -12.56 10.77
CA GLY A 135 -1.68 -11.58 11.66
C GLY A 135 -1.41 -12.16 13.05
N GLN A 136 -0.64 -11.43 13.87
CA GLN A 136 -0.30 -11.84 15.24
C GLN A 136 -1.19 -11.17 16.30
N GLY A 137 -2.45 -10.92 15.94
CA GLY A 137 -3.45 -10.31 16.81
C GLY A 137 -3.20 -8.83 17.12
N ARG A 138 -4.01 -8.28 18.02
CA ARG A 138 -3.98 -6.87 18.43
C ARG A 138 -2.59 -6.32 18.85
N PRO A 139 -1.70 -7.09 19.52
CA PRO A 139 -0.37 -6.61 19.91
C PRO A 139 0.57 -6.31 18.73
N SER A 140 0.29 -6.87 17.55
CA SER A 140 1.11 -6.68 16.35
C SER A 140 0.58 -5.58 15.42
N MET A 141 -0.33 -4.73 15.91
CA MET A 141 -0.97 -3.68 15.12
C MET A 141 -0.48 -2.29 15.50
N PHE A 142 -0.38 -1.43 14.49
CA PHE A 142 -0.05 -0.03 14.61
C PHE A 142 -1.22 0.82 14.10
N GLY A 143 -1.49 1.96 14.73
CA GLY A 143 -2.60 2.84 14.37
C GLY A 143 -3.88 2.62 15.17
N GLY A 144 -4.96 3.23 14.69
CA GLY A 144 -6.31 3.28 15.25
C GLY A 144 -7.02 4.57 14.86
N GLU A 145 -8.22 4.77 15.41
CA GLU A 145 -8.93 6.04 15.37
C GLU A 145 -8.41 6.96 16.50
N PRO A 146 -7.94 8.19 16.21
CA PRO A 146 -7.51 9.13 17.23
C PRO A 146 -8.72 9.65 18.02
N ASP A 147 -8.57 9.79 19.35
CA ASP A 147 -9.64 10.29 20.23
C ASP A 147 -10.12 11.71 19.90
N LYS A 148 -9.35 12.46 19.10
CA LYS A 148 -9.71 13.79 18.60
C LYS A 148 -9.42 13.85 17.10
N PRO A 149 -10.36 14.36 16.28
CA PRO A 149 -10.06 14.70 14.89
C PRO A 149 -8.87 15.65 14.83
N HIS A 150 -7.94 15.38 13.92
CA HIS A 150 -6.70 16.15 13.79
C HIS A 150 -6.53 16.78 12.40
N GLU A 151 -7.37 16.40 11.43
CA GLU A 151 -7.36 16.93 10.06
C GLU A 151 -8.28 18.14 9.95
N ALA A 152 -7.84 19.16 9.22
CA ALA A 152 -8.66 20.31 8.88
C ALA A 152 -9.58 19.99 7.67
N PRO A 153 -10.72 20.69 7.51
CA PRO A 153 -11.56 20.52 6.33
C PRO A 153 -10.79 20.71 5.02
N GLY A 154 -10.87 19.72 4.12
CA GLY A 154 -10.13 19.68 2.84
C GLY A 154 -8.74 19.01 2.91
N GLU A 155 -8.24 18.68 4.10
CA GLU A 155 -7.00 17.92 4.31
C GLU A 155 -7.26 16.45 4.68
N GLU A 156 -8.49 15.97 4.52
CA GLU A 156 -8.89 14.66 5.03
C GLU A 156 -8.24 13.50 4.27
N PHE A 157 -7.56 12.61 4.99
CA PHE A 157 -6.90 11.42 4.44
C PHE A 157 -7.51 10.13 5.01
N ALA A 158 -7.79 10.10 6.32
CA ALA A 158 -8.59 9.07 6.98
C ALA A 158 -9.05 9.53 8.38
N LYS A 159 -10.27 9.15 8.77
CA LYS A 159 -10.74 9.31 10.16
C LYS A 159 -9.98 8.37 11.10
N GLY A 160 -9.76 7.13 10.68
CA GLY A 160 -8.97 6.14 11.40
C GLY A 160 -8.27 5.22 10.41
N HIS A 161 -7.14 4.66 10.84
CA HIS A 161 -6.45 3.62 10.08
C HIS A 161 -5.62 2.74 10.98
N TYR A 162 -5.41 1.48 10.59
CA TYR A 162 -4.41 0.63 11.20
C TYR A 162 -3.61 -0.12 10.15
N GLU A 163 -2.45 -0.60 10.58
CA GLU A 163 -1.56 -1.43 9.80
C GLU A 163 -1.09 -2.64 10.60
N GLN A 164 -0.80 -3.73 9.89
CA GLN A 164 -0.30 -4.96 10.49
C GLN A 164 0.56 -5.74 9.48
N LEU A 165 1.72 -6.22 9.92
CA LEU A 165 2.49 -7.20 9.16
C LEU A 165 1.80 -8.57 9.23
N VAL A 166 1.75 -9.27 8.10
CA VAL A 166 1.02 -10.52 7.93
C VAL A 166 1.87 -11.57 7.22
N GLU A 167 1.59 -12.84 7.49
CA GLU A 167 2.01 -13.95 6.64
C GLU A 167 0.93 -14.22 5.58
N ALA A 168 1.33 -14.68 4.39
CA ALA A 168 0.42 -15.02 3.30
C ALA A 168 0.67 -16.46 2.80
N ARG A 169 -0.42 -17.22 2.62
CA ARG A 169 -0.40 -18.58 2.07
C ARG A 169 -1.53 -18.77 1.06
N GLY A 170 -1.27 -19.50 -0.02
CA GLY A 170 -2.30 -19.88 -0.97
C GLY A 170 -1.77 -19.97 -2.40
N THR A 171 -2.56 -19.59 -3.39
CA THR A 171 -2.18 -19.70 -4.81
C THR A 171 -2.43 -18.42 -5.59
N ILE A 172 -1.56 -18.18 -6.57
CA ILE A 172 -1.74 -17.18 -7.63
C ILE A 172 -1.64 -17.93 -8.95
N ARG A 173 -2.66 -17.82 -9.80
CA ARG A 173 -2.70 -18.38 -11.14
C ARG A 173 -2.96 -17.28 -12.15
N VAL A 174 -2.16 -17.24 -13.22
CA VAL A 174 -2.32 -16.28 -14.33
C VAL A 174 -2.11 -17.03 -15.64
N GLY A 175 -3.16 -17.10 -16.47
CA GLY A 175 -3.17 -17.92 -17.68
C GLY A 175 -2.92 -19.40 -17.35
N SER A 176 -1.85 -19.96 -17.90
CA SER A 176 -1.42 -21.34 -17.65
C SER A 176 -0.39 -21.47 -16.53
N GLU A 177 0.11 -20.35 -15.98
CA GLU A 177 1.13 -20.34 -14.93
C GLU A 177 0.44 -20.29 -13.55
N GLU A 178 0.95 -21.07 -12.60
CA GLU A 178 0.45 -21.14 -11.23
C GLU A 178 1.62 -21.18 -10.25
N TRP A 179 1.48 -20.47 -9.14
CA TRP A 179 2.46 -20.41 -8.07
C TRP A 179 1.79 -20.58 -6.71
N GLU A 180 2.43 -21.35 -5.84
CA GLU A 180 2.07 -21.42 -4.42
C GLU A 180 2.71 -20.21 -3.71
N MET A 181 1.90 -19.36 -3.09
CA MET A 181 2.38 -18.23 -2.31
C MET A 181 2.81 -18.70 -0.92
N ASN A 182 4.06 -18.44 -0.54
CA ASN A 182 4.57 -18.57 0.83
C ASN A 182 5.37 -17.32 1.20
N GLY A 183 4.64 -16.28 1.58
CA GLY A 183 5.18 -14.94 1.72
C GLY A 183 4.84 -14.25 3.02
N CYS A 184 5.31 -13.01 3.12
CA CYS A 184 4.93 -12.04 4.14
C CYS A 184 4.56 -10.73 3.45
N GLY A 185 3.86 -9.86 4.16
CA GLY A 185 3.52 -8.53 3.67
C GLY A 185 2.92 -7.66 4.76
N LEU A 186 2.14 -6.67 4.35
CA LEU A 186 1.45 -5.73 5.22
C LEU A 186 0.03 -5.48 4.72
N ARG A 187 -0.90 -5.33 5.66
CA ARG A 187 -2.25 -4.81 5.42
C ARG A 187 -2.43 -3.42 6.04
N ASP A 188 -3.16 -2.57 5.34
CA ASP A 188 -3.67 -1.27 5.80
C ASP A 188 -5.19 -1.27 5.65
N HIS A 189 -5.87 -0.89 6.73
CA HIS A 189 -7.30 -0.63 6.69
C HIS A 189 -7.53 0.79 7.18
N SER A 190 -8.20 1.58 6.37
CA SER A 190 -8.49 2.98 6.64
C SER A 190 -9.93 3.33 6.27
N TRP A 191 -10.54 4.22 7.06
CA TRP A 191 -11.93 4.63 6.90
C TRP A 191 -12.11 6.14 7.11
N GLY A 192 -13.18 6.68 6.52
CA GLY A 192 -13.55 8.09 6.65
C GLY A 192 -13.37 8.91 5.38
N PRO A 193 -13.54 10.24 5.47
CA PRO A 193 -13.38 11.15 4.32
C PRO A 193 -11.96 11.09 3.76
N ARG A 194 -11.82 11.09 2.42
CA ARG A 194 -10.51 11.01 1.77
C ARG A 194 -10.39 11.91 0.54
N TYR A 195 -9.28 12.63 0.46
CA TYR A 195 -8.76 13.25 -0.75
C TYR A 195 -7.33 12.78 -1.03
N TRP A 196 -7.12 12.08 -2.15
CA TRP A 196 -5.79 11.61 -2.59
C TRP A 196 -4.76 12.74 -2.79
N GLN A 197 -5.23 13.97 -3.00
CA GLN A 197 -4.41 15.15 -3.19
C GLN A 197 -4.00 15.85 -1.89
N ALA A 198 -4.47 15.38 -0.71
CA ALA A 198 -4.15 16.01 0.56
C ALA A 198 -2.65 15.99 0.88
N PRO A 199 -1.89 14.89 0.64
CA PRO A 199 -0.44 14.91 0.73
C PRO A 199 0.19 15.66 -0.43
N TRP A 200 1.22 16.46 -0.14
CA TRP A 200 2.08 17.04 -1.18
C TRP A 200 2.93 15.96 -1.84
N TYR A 201 3.48 15.08 -1.02
CA TYR A 201 4.01 13.78 -1.42
C TYR A 201 3.98 12.84 -0.21
N TYR A 202 4.04 11.54 -0.46
CA TYR A 202 4.46 10.60 0.58
C TYR A 202 5.42 9.54 0.07
N ARG A 203 6.15 8.97 1.02
CA ARG A 203 6.91 7.72 0.89
C ARG A 203 6.31 6.76 1.90
N TRP A 204 5.81 5.63 1.45
CA TRP A 204 5.27 4.58 2.29
C TRP A 204 6.00 3.29 1.96
N LEU A 205 6.80 2.83 2.91
CA LEU A 205 7.74 1.73 2.74
C LEU A 205 7.32 0.60 3.66
N THR A 206 7.20 -0.60 3.11
CA THR A 206 6.88 -1.81 3.85
C THR A 206 7.93 -2.86 3.57
N ALA A 207 8.34 -3.60 4.59
CA ALA A 207 9.34 -4.65 4.45
C ALA A 207 9.10 -5.78 5.45
N ASN A 208 9.30 -7.01 4.99
CA ASN A 208 9.28 -8.22 5.80
C ASN A 208 10.57 -9.01 5.55
N PHE A 209 11.27 -9.36 6.62
CA PHE A 209 12.52 -10.13 6.61
C PHE A 209 12.28 -11.57 7.11
N GLY A 210 11.06 -12.07 6.94
CA GLY A 210 10.52 -13.23 7.64
C GLY A 210 9.37 -12.81 8.58
N LYS A 211 8.93 -13.74 9.42
CA LYS A 211 7.79 -13.54 10.35
C LYS A 211 8.13 -12.75 11.62
N ASP A 212 9.42 -12.63 11.92
CA ASP A 212 9.95 -12.12 13.18
C ASP A 212 10.51 -10.70 13.07
N LEU A 213 10.71 -10.19 11.85
CA LEU A 213 11.25 -8.86 11.59
C LEU A 213 10.56 -8.21 10.38
N GLY A 214 10.16 -6.96 10.53
CA GLY A 214 9.65 -6.15 9.43
C GLY A 214 9.33 -4.73 9.89
N PHE A 215 8.99 -3.85 8.95
CA PHE A 215 8.67 -2.46 9.26
C PHE A 215 7.62 -1.89 8.32
N MET A 216 6.95 -0.85 8.81
CA MET A 216 6.40 0.22 7.99
C MET A 216 7.15 1.50 8.35
N ALA A 217 7.67 2.20 7.34
CA ALA A 217 8.25 3.53 7.49
C ALA A 217 7.58 4.50 6.51
N SER A 218 7.19 5.66 7.00
CA SER A 218 6.49 6.67 6.22
C SER A 218 7.09 8.05 6.37
N ARG A 219 7.00 8.81 5.29
CA ARG A 219 7.25 10.24 5.22
C ARG A 219 6.10 10.87 4.47
N VAL A 220 5.26 11.66 5.13
CA VAL A 220 4.14 12.37 4.52
C VAL A 220 4.41 13.86 4.62
N ALA A 221 4.54 14.54 3.48
CA ALA A 221 4.76 15.98 3.44
C ALA A 221 3.47 16.74 3.16
N LYS A 222 3.37 17.94 3.76
CA LYS A 222 2.36 18.93 3.41
C LYS A 222 3.02 20.03 2.56
N LYS A 223 2.24 20.71 1.73
CA LYS A 223 2.77 21.72 0.79
C LYS A 223 3.49 22.85 1.52
N ASP A 224 2.87 23.34 2.59
CA ASP A 224 3.30 24.53 3.33
C ASP A 224 3.71 24.22 4.79
N ALA A 225 3.98 22.94 5.12
CA ALA A 225 4.39 22.53 6.46
C ALA A 225 5.25 21.25 6.43
N PRO A 226 6.05 20.97 7.48
CA PRO A 226 6.92 19.80 7.50
C PRO A 226 6.20 18.46 7.31
N GLY A 227 4.92 18.33 7.67
CA GLY A 227 4.22 17.04 7.62
C GLY A 227 4.68 16.06 8.71
N THR A 228 4.57 14.75 8.47
CA THR A 228 4.89 13.68 9.43
C THR A 228 5.95 12.72 8.89
N ARG A 229 6.63 12.03 9.80
CA ARG A 229 7.56 10.93 9.51
C ARG A 229 7.58 9.97 10.69
N GLY A 230 7.66 8.68 10.42
CA GLY A 230 7.61 7.65 11.46
C GLY A 230 7.02 6.34 10.95
N GLY A 231 6.57 5.49 11.87
CA GLY A 231 5.98 4.20 11.55
C GLY A 231 6.20 3.21 12.69
N PHE A 232 6.53 1.97 12.35
CA PHE A 232 6.85 0.96 13.34
C PHE A 232 7.84 -0.09 12.82
N VAL A 233 8.54 -0.72 13.74
CA VAL A 233 9.32 -1.94 13.49
C VAL A 233 8.74 -3.07 14.33
N TRP A 234 8.44 -4.19 13.68
CA TRP A 234 8.20 -5.47 14.33
C TRP A 234 9.52 -6.19 14.49
N ASP A 235 9.89 -6.56 15.71
CA ASP A 235 11.17 -7.19 16.01
C ASP A 235 11.00 -8.16 17.19
N GLY A 236 11.09 -9.46 16.90
CA GLY A 236 11.12 -10.53 17.90
C GLY A 236 9.83 -10.66 18.71
N GLY A 237 8.66 -10.48 18.09
CA GLY A 237 7.37 -10.60 18.81
C GLY A 237 6.83 -9.29 19.37
N ARG A 238 7.46 -8.15 19.05
CA ARG A 238 7.12 -6.84 19.61
C ARG A 238 7.10 -5.74 18.55
N ILE A 239 6.09 -4.87 18.62
CA ILE A 239 6.10 -3.58 17.94
C ILE A 239 6.94 -2.55 18.71
N TYR A 240 7.81 -1.88 17.99
CA TYR A 240 8.48 -0.65 18.37
C TYR A 240 7.90 0.49 17.53
N ALA A 241 7.11 1.36 18.15
CA ALA A 241 6.63 2.57 17.50
C ALA A 241 7.82 3.50 17.25
N CYS A 242 7.93 3.99 16.01
CA CYS A 242 9.00 4.86 15.56
C CYS A 242 8.46 6.27 15.36
N ASP A 243 8.93 7.20 16.19
CA ASP A 243 8.58 8.63 16.15
C ASP A 243 9.38 9.41 15.09
N HIS A 244 10.30 8.74 14.39
CA HIS A 244 11.07 9.33 13.32
C HIS A 244 11.41 8.31 12.23
N ALA A 245 11.54 8.80 10.99
CA ALA A 245 12.07 8.06 9.86
C ALA A 245 12.87 8.98 8.92
N GLU A 246 14.00 8.48 8.43
CA GLU A 246 14.79 9.10 7.37
C GLU A 246 14.64 8.25 6.10
N VAL A 247 14.48 8.91 4.95
CA VAL A 247 14.35 8.26 3.64
C VAL A 247 15.19 9.06 2.67
N SER A 248 16.09 8.42 1.95
CA SER A 248 16.85 8.99 0.84
C SER A 248 16.67 8.12 -0.39
N THR A 249 16.54 8.76 -1.55
CA THR A 249 16.17 8.07 -2.80
C THR A 249 17.15 8.37 -3.91
N GLU A 250 17.61 7.31 -4.59
CA GLU A 250 18.21 7.44 -5.91
C GLU A 250 17.13 7.21 -6.98
N PHE A 251 16.97 8.20 -7.85
CA PHE A 251 15.98 8.17 -8.93
C PHE A 251 16.63 7.77 -10.26
N VAL A 252 15.85 7.12 -11.13
CA VAL A 252 16.24 6.70 -12.47
C VAL A 252 15.30 7.26 -13.54
N GLY A 253 15.84 7.45 -14.74
CA GLY A 253 15.11 7.90 -15.92
C GLY A 253 14.70 9.37 -15.86
N ASN A 254 14.16 9.86 -16.99
CA ASN A 254 13.75 11.26 -17.11
C ASN A 254 12.57 11.60 -16.19
N ASP A 255 11.68 10.63 -15.97
CA ASP A 255 10.50 10.78 -15.12
C ASP A 255 10.81 10.65 -13.63
N SER A 256 12.06 10.33 -13.26
CA SER A 256 12.51 10.26 -11.86
C SER A 256 11.67 9.27 -11.03
N TYR A 257 11.68 7.99 -11.41
CA TYR A 257 11.15 6.90 -10.60
C TYR A 257 12.21 6.41 -9.61
N HIS A 258 11.81 6.01 -8.41
CA HIS A 258 12.75 5.55 -7.39
C HIS A 258 13.32 4.17 -7.76
N GLN A 259 14.65 4.04 -7.71
CA GLN A 259 15.36 2.80 -8.02
C GLN A 259 16.00 2.20 -6.78
N LYS A 260 16.58 3.07 -5.93
CA LYS A 260 17.21 2.69 -4.69
C LYS A 260 16.73 3.58 -3.56
N VAL A 261 16.43 2.98 -2.42
CA VAL A 261 15.90 3.66 -1.24
C VAL A 261 16.78 3.29 -0.05
N THR A 262 17.28 4.27 0.69
CA THR A 262 17.98 4.04 1.96
C THR A 262 17.27 4.79 3.06
N GLY A 263 17.41 4.33 4.30
CA GLY A 263 16.76 5.01 5.39
C GLY A 263 16.97 4.36 6.74
N LEU A 264 16.29 4.95 7.72
CA LEU A 264 16.19 4.41 9.06
C LEU A 264 14.87 4.82 9.72
N PRO A 265 14.09 3.90 10.31
CA PRO A 265 13.16 4.23 11.38
C PRO A 265 13.87 4.28 12.75
N ARG A 266 13.44 5.21 13.61
CA ARG A 266 13.98 5.40 14.97
C ARG A 266 12.85 5.40 16.00
N SER A 267 13.06 4.63 17.06
CA SER A 267 12.21 4.64 18.26
C SER A 267 12.97 5.30 19.41
N THR A 268 12.72 6.60 19.65
CA THR A 268 13.40 7.37 20.69
C THR A 268 13.10 6.81 22.08
N LYS A 269 11.85 6.38 22.32
CA LYS A 269 11.40 5.75 23.57
C LYS A 269 12.23 4.52 23.95
N HIS A 270 12.74 3.80 22.95
CA HIS A 270 13.50 2.56 23.15
C HIS A 270 14.98 2.71 22.83
N SER A 271 15.42 3.91 22.43
CA SER A 271 16.79 4.19 21.98
C SER A 271 17.27 3.17 20.94
N LYS A 272 16.40 2.84 19.97
CA LYS A 272 16.66 1.89 18.88
C LYS A 272 16.53 2.57 17.51
N GLU A 273 17.38 2.14 16.59
CA GLU A 273 17.40 2.53 15.18
C GLU A 273 17.61 1.27 14.34
N TRP A 274 16.99 1.23 13.17
CA TRP A 274 17.17 0.16 12.19
C TRP A 274 17.55 0.80 10.87
N HIS A 275 18.65 0.38 10.26
CA HIS A 275 19.10 0.93 8.99
C HIS A 275 18.78 -0.04 7.88
N PHE A 276 18.31 0.47 6.75
CA PHE A 276 17.95 -0.36 5.61
C PHE A 276 18.40 0.26 4.28
N GLU A 277 18.56 -0.62 3.31
CA GLU A 277 18.67 -0.31 1.90
C GLU A 277 17.64 -1.15 1.13
N GLY A 278 17.05 -0.58 0.08
CA GLY A 278 16.08 -1.21 -0.79
C GLY A 278 16.43 -0.98 -2.24
N ASN A 279 16.34 -2.05 -3.04
CA ASN A 279 16.50 -2.00 -4.48
C ASN A 279 15.18 -2.40 -5.13
N VAL A 280 14.58 -1.50 -5.91
CA VAL A 280 13.33 -1.75 -6.61
C VAL A 280 13.58 -2.73 -7.75
N THR A 281 12.93 -3.89 -7.70
CA THR A 281 13.07 -4.94 -8.71
C THR A 281 12.06 -4.79 -9.84
N THR A 282 10.87 -4.28 -9.54
CA THR A 282 9.82 -4.06 -10.54
C THR A 282 8.97 -2.87 -10.14
N MET A 283 8.92 -1.87 -11.03
CA MET A 283 8.19 -0.63 -10.84
C MET A 283 6.95 -0.63 -11.72
N ILE A 284 5.78 -0.33 -11.14
CA ILE A 284 4.59 0.01 -11.93
C ILE A 284 4.15 1.45 -11.61
N PRO A 285 4.18 2.36 -12.59
CA PRO A 285 3.68 3.72 -12.43
C PRO A 285 2.17 3.77 -12.60
N LEU A 286 1.50 4.48 -11.70
CA LEU A 286 0.06 4.68 -11.66
C LEU A 286 -0.24 6.18 -11.48
N ARG A 287 -1.50 6.56 -11.69
CA ARG A 287 -1.95 7.94 -11.47
C ARG A 287 -3.38 8.03 -10.99
N ASN A 288 -3.62 8.99 -10.09
CA ASN A 288 -4.95 9.49 -9.78
C ASN A 288 -5.13 10.86 -10.45
N ARG A 289 -6.34 11.12 -10.95
CA ARG A 289 -6.71 12.38 -11.59
C ARG A 289 -8.03 12.88 -11.04
N ARG A 290 -8.08 14.18 -10.72
CA ARG A 290 -9.30 14.87 -10.27
C ARG A 290 -9.37 16.25 -10.91
N GLN A 291 -10.57 16.77 -11.13
CA GLN A 291 -10.76 18.18 -11.44
C GLN A 291 -10.96 18.99 -10.16
N ASP A 292 -10.29 20.14 -10.06
CA ASP A 292 -10.59 21.13 -9.03
C ASP A 292 -11.90 21.90 -9.37
N PRO A 293 -12.43 22.74 -8.46
CA PRO A 293 -13.63 23.54 -8.73
C PRO A 293 -13.52 24.49 -9.94
N ASP A 294 -12.31 24.88 -10.32
CA ASP A 294 -12.02 25.75 -11.46
C ASP A 294 -11.88 24.97 -12.79
N GLY A 295 -11.96 23.64 -12.73
CA GLY A 295 -11.91 22.74 -13.89
C GLY A 295 -10.50 22.27 -14.29
N ASN A 296 -9.46 22.65 -13.55
CA ASN A 296 -8.09 22.23 -13.82
C ASN A 296 -7.90 20.77 -13.40
N TRP A 297 -7.10 20.02 -14.18
CA TRP A 297 -6.74 18.65 -13.84
C TRP A 297 -5.58 18.62 -12.85
N LEU A 298 -5.84 18.12 -11.65
CA LEU A 298 -4.82 17.73 -10.69
C LEU A 298 -4.39 16.28 -10.99
N VAL A 299 -3.08 16.06 -11.08
CA VAL A 299 -2.48 14.74 -11.32
C VAL A 299 -1.61 14.37 -10.13
N THR A 300 -1.97 13.26 -9.52
CA THR A 300 -1.20 12.63 -8.46
C THR A 300 -0.55 11.38 -9.05
N ARG A 301 0.78 11.34 -9.07
CA ARG A 301 1.53 10.17 -9.49
C ARG A 301 1.67 9.22 -8.30
N ILE A 302 1.50 7.94 -8.55
CA ILE A 302 1.71 6.86 -7.57
C ILE A 302 2.67 5.88 -8.23
N SER A 303 3.78 5.56 -7.58
CA SER A 303 4.79 4.63 -8.09
C SER A 303 4.89 3.46 -7.12
N GLU A 304 4.58 2.25 -7.59
CA GLU A 304 4.50 1.03 -6.78
C GLU A 304 5.68 0.11 -7.12
N GLY A 305 6.69 0.09 -6.24
CA GLY A 305 7.91 -0.69 -6.44
C GLY A 305 7.94 -1.96 -5.59
N MET A 306 7.86 -3.14 -6.21
CA MET A 306 8.29 -4.38 -5.53
C MET A 306 9.77 -4.22 -5.21
N THR A 307 10.11 -4.32 -3.93
CA THR A 307 11.43 -3.93 -3.43
C THR A 307 12.05 -5.06 -2.65
N LYS A 308 13.31 -5.35 -2.99
CA LYS A 308 14.17 -6.20 -2.18
C LYS A 308 14.91 -5.33 -1.18
N TRP A 309 14.73 -5.63 0.10
CA TRP A 309 15.30 -4.88 1.21
C TRP A 309 16.45 -5.64 1.86
N GLU A 310 17.41 -4.90 2.41
CA GLU A 310 18.51 -5.39 3.23
C GLU A 310 18.65 -4.50 4.45
N MET A 311 18.78 -5.10 5.63
CA MET A 311 19.17 -4.40 6.85
C MET A 311 20.68 -4.15 6.82
N THR A 312 21.11 -2.90 7.06
CA THR A 312 22.50 -2.46 6.85
C THR A 312 23.21 -2.07 8.16
N GLY A 313 22.69 -2.53 9.29
CA GLY A 313 23.36 -2.36 10.57
C GLY A 313 22.61 -2.96 11.76
N GLY A 314 23.25 -2.88 12.93
CA GLY A 314 22.70 -3.38 14.18
C GLY A 314 22.66 -4.91 14.28
N GLU A 315 21.72 -5.44 15.06
CA GLU A 315 21.55 -6.88 15.30
C GLU A 315 21.10 -7.66 14.06
N HIS A 316 20.44 -6.98 13.12
CA HIS A 316 19.81 -7.57 11.94
C HIS A 316 20.61 -7.38 10.67
N ASP A 317 21.86 -6.90 10.75
CA ASP A 317 22.72 -6.62 9.60
C ASP A 317 22.82 -7.80 8.62
N GLY A 318 22.68 -7.51 7.33
CA GLY A 318 22.67 -8.49 6.24
C GLY A 318 21.39 -9.32 6.11
N ARG A 319 20.35 -9.11 6.94
CA ARG A 319 19.06 -9.75 6.72
C ARG A 319 18.40 -9.19 5.47
N VAL A 320 17.99 -10.10 4.58
CA VAL A 320 17.31 -9.78 3.32
C VAL A 320 15.82 -10.04 3.45
N GLY A 321 15.02 -9.10 2.95
CA GLY A 321 13.56 -9.12 2.99
C GLY A 321 12.95 -8.57 1.72
N TRP A 322 11.63 -8.59 1.66
CA TRP A 322 10.85 -8.10 0.53
C TRP A 322 9.67 -7.27 1.02
N GLY A 323 9.18 -6.39 0.17
CA GLY A 323 8.04 -5.55 0.47
C GLY A 323 7.77 -4.53 -0.63
N MET A 324 7.10 -3.44 -0.27
CA MET A 324 6.71 -2.38 -1.18
C MET A 324 7.43 -1.07 -0.88
N SER A 325 7.82 -0.35 -1.93
CA SER A 325 8.11 1.08 -1.85
C SER A 325 7.08 1.85 -2.69
N GLU A 326 6.15 2.50 -2.00
CA GLU A 326 5.10 3.31 -2.64
C GLU A 326 5.43 4.79 -2.51
N TYR A 327 5.51 5.46 -3.66
CA TYR A 327 5.79 6.89 -3.73
C TYR A 327 4.59 7.60 -4.34
N LEU A 328 4.00 8.51 -3.58
CA LEU A 328 2.99 9.43 -4.09
C LEU A 328 3.62 10.81 -4.25
N ASP A 329 3.44 11.45 -5.40
CA ASP A 329 3.87 12.82 -5.66
C ASP A 329 2.77 13.59 -6.38
N GLN A 330 2.53 14.84 -5.96
CA GLN A 330 1.93 15.80 -6.90
C GLN A 330 2.94 16.15 -7.99
N ILE A 331 2.46 16.38 -9.21
CA ILE A 331 3.31 16.76 -10.35
C ILE A 331 3.19 18.26 -10.59
N VAL A 332 4.32 18.96 -10.51
CA VAL A 332 4.44 20.41 -10.79
C VAL A 332 5.51 20.60 -11.85
N ASP A 333 5.19 21.35 -12.90
CA ASP A 333 6.10 21.61 -14.03
C ASP A 333 6.70 20.32 -14.63
N GLY A 334 5.91 19.24 -14.64
CA GLY A 334 6.31 17.93 -15.16
C GLY A 334 7.30 17.17 -14.26
N GLN A 335 7.50 17.60 -13.01
CA GLN A 335 8.40 16.95 -12.07
C GLN A 335 7.67 16.55 -10.77
N PRO A 336 8.06 15.43 -10.14
CA PRO A 336 7.56 15.05 -8.84
C PRO A 336 8.10 15.97 -7.75
N VAL A 337 7.20 16.47 -6.91
CA VAL A 337 7.54 17.48 -5.90
C VAL A 337 8.40 16.94 -4.76
N GLY A 338 8.35 15.64 -4.47
CA GLY A 338 9.18 15.01 -3.44
C GLY A 338 10.55 14.51 -3.95
N LYS A 339 11.03 14.96 -5.11
CA LYS A 339 12.33 14.57 -5.67
C LYS A 339 13.53 15.00 -4.82
N ALA A 340 13.37 16.04 -4.01
CA ALA A 340 14.43 16.63 -3.20
C ALA A 340 14.49 16.08 -1.76
N GLU A 341 13.65 15.09 -1.40
CA GLU A 341 13.73 14.42 -0.09
C GLU A 341 14.95 13.52 0.02
#